data_AF-A0A946HZQ9-F1
#
_entry.id   AF-A0A946HZQ9-F1
#
_cell.length_a   1.000
_cell.length_b   1.000
_cell.length_c   1.000
_cell.angle_alpha   90.00
_cell.angle_beta   90.00
_cell.angle_gamma   90.00
#
_symmetry.space_group_name_H-M   'P 1'
#
loop_
_entity.id
_entity.type
_entity.pdbx_description
1 polymer ?
#
loop_
_entity_poly.entity_id
_entity_poly.type
_entity_poly.pdbx_seq_one_letter_code
_entity_poly.pdbx_strand_id
1 'polypeptide(L)'
;MIMKCLSFLLLTMVALSLSIDVVRAQTSVTPAQYQIQVQKIELCRESTCASTLVLGERSATFDLAASSAGAASGAYIENVTLTQGDSFSHLKVTMSRNIVISGNTTTALANAGGAGVSAFCYTDSTDSTSTTTTAGVAGTSVVSAATAAGLAGGQTLVVPDQTGSYAGDLTTSFSAEGIAIIDSTTMTFTQALAAAFTVSATTPTFDIAFDVASKLQFQVTGVGVCSAFMLPPGVTYTIQ
;
A
#
# COMPACT_ATOMS: atom_id res chain seq x y z
N MET A 1 46.43 -10.77 41.09
CA MET A 1 46.19 -10.19 39.75
C MET A 1 45.28 -11.03 38.85
N ILE A 2 45.18 -12.36 39.03
CA ILE A 2 44.33 -13.27 38.22
C ILE A 2 42.81 -12.97 38.27
N MET A 3 42.27 -12.58 39.44
CA MET A 3 40.83 -12.36 39.63
C MET A 3 40.29 -11.08 38.96
N LYS A 4 41.17 -10.10 38.69
CA LYS A 4 40.84 -8.83 38.01
C LYS A 4 40.86 -8.96 36.48
N CYS A 5 41.68 -9.87 35.94
CA CYS A 5 41.67 -10.19 34.50
C CYS A 5 40.45 -11.04 34.10
N LEU A 6 40.00 -11.96 34.97
CA LEU A 6 38.83 -12.79 34.70
C LEU A 6 37.51 -11.99 34.67
N SER A 7 37.37 -11.01 35.57
CA SER A 7 36.21 -10.09 35.60
C SER A 7 36.16 -9.17 34.36
N PHE A 8 37.32 -8.70 33.87
CA PHE A 8 37.40 -7.87 32.66
C PHE A 8 37.09 -8.66 31.37
N LEU A 9 37.46 -9.94 31.32
CA LEU A 9 37.17 -10.85 30.21
C LEU A 9 35.68 -11.26 30.16
N LEU A 10 35.05 -11.48 31.33
CA LEU A 10 33.62 -11.76 31.42
C LEU A 10 32.76 -10.53 31.09
N LEU A 11 33.19 -9.33 31.48
CA LEU A 11 32.45 -8.09 31.20
C LEU A 11 32.51 -7.70 29.70
N THR A 12 33.63 -8.02 29.02
CA THR A 12 33.77 -7.81 27.57
C THR A 12 33.01 -8.84 26.73
N MET A 13 32.93 -10.11 27.18
CA MET A 13 32.05 -11.12 26.55
C MET A 13 30.56 -10.81 26.72
N VAL A 14 30.14 -10.30 27.89
CA VAL A 14 28.73 -9.88 28.12
C VAL A 14 28.37 -8.61 27.33
N ALA A 15 29.31 -7.68 27.15
CA ALA A 15 29.09 -6.49 26.31
C ALA A 15 28.94 -6.81 24.81
N LEU A 16 29.52 -7.92 24.33
CA LEU A 16 29.38 -8.36 22.93
C LEU A 16 28.03 -9.06 22.65
N SER A 17 27.28 -9.44 23.69
CA SER A 17 25.98 -10.10 23.58
C SER A 17 24.76 -9.16 23.59
N LEU A 18 24.94 -7.84 23.60
CA LEU A 18 23.88 -6.88 23.91
C LEU A 18 23.43 -5.94 22.76
N SER A 19 23.69 -6.27 21.49
CA SER A 19 23.12 -5.51 20.36
C SER A 19 22.99 -6.35 19.08
N ILE A 20 22.36 -7.53 19.16
CA ILE A 20 21.89 -8.18 17.93
C ILE A 20 20.56 -7.49 17.58
N ASP A 21 20.63 -6.36 16.87
CA ASP A 21 19.48 -5.93 16.10
C ASP A 21 19.20 -7.05 15.10
N VAL A 22 18.08 -7.75 15.25
CA VAL A 22 17.64 -8.73 14.26
C VAL A 22 17.32 -7.94 13.00
N VAL A 23 18.29 -7.85 12.07
CA VAL A 23 18.08 -7.24 10.76
C VAL A 23 17.09 -8.12 10.01
N ARG A 24 15.84 -7.66 9.92
CA ARG A 24 14.79 -8.33 9.17
C ARG A 24 14.96 -7.97 7.71
N ALA A 25 15.15 -8.98 6.84
CA ALA A 25 15.24 -8.75 5.41
C ALA A 25 13.89 -8.24 4.89
N GLN A 26 13.87 -7.03 4.35
CA GLN A 26 12.71 -6.38 3.74
C GLN A 26 13.05 -5.98 2.30
N THR A 27 12.11 -6.16 1.38
CA THR A 27 12.23 -5.67 0.01
C THR A 27 10.89 -5.11 -0.45
N SER A 28 10.96 -4.14 -1.36
CA SER A 28 9.79 -3.61 -2.04
C SER A 28 9.81 -4.07 -3.49
N VAL A 29 8.66 -4.39 -4.05
CA VAL A 29 8.47 -4.85 -5.43
C VAL A 29 7.27 -4.14 -6.05
N THR A 30 7.29 -4.03 -7.37
CA THR A 30 6.12 -3.58 -8.13
C THR A 30 5.13 -4.74 -8.19
N PRO A 31 3.88 -4.54 -7.73
CA PRO A 31 2.85 -5.57 -7.79
C PRO A 31 2.41 -5.82 -9.23
N ALA A 32 2.02 -7.05 -9.52
CA ALA A 32 1.41 -7.43 -10.80
C ALA A 32 -0.08 -7.04 -10.86
N GLN A 33 -0.74 -6.97 -9.71
CA GLN A 33 -2.12 -6.47 -9.55
C GLN A 33 -2.19 -5.59 -8.31
N TYR A 34 -2.90 -4.47 -8.40
CA TYR A 34 -3.23 -3.60 -7.28
C TYR A 34 -4.70 -3.19 -7.42
N GLN A 35 -5.61 -4.08 -7.01
CA GLN A 35 -7.04 -3.93 -7.21
C GLN A 35 -7.71 -3.24 -6.03
N ILE A 36 -8.29 -2.08 -6.32
CA ILE A 36 -9.03 -1.27 -5.37
C ILE A 36 -10.50 -1.18 -5.78
N GLN A 37 -11.40 -1.34 -4.81
CA GLN A 37 -12.82 -1.10 -5.02
C GLN A 37 -13.15 0.33 -4.63
N VAL A 38 -13.60 1.13 -5.60
CA VAL A 38 -14.13 2.48 -5.39
C VAL A 38 -15.65 2.38 -5.25
N GLN A 39 -16.21 3.16 -4.33
CA GLN A 39 -17.66 3.26 -4.13
C GLN A 39 -18.21 4.66 -4.49
N LYS A 40 -17.39 5.71 -4.44
CA LYS A 40 -17.84 7.07 -4.70
C LYS A 40 -16.70 7.99 -5.13
N ILE A 41 -16.95 8.87 -6.10
CA ILE A 41 -16.03 9.94 -6.50
C ILE A 41 -16.76 11.28 -6.41
N GLU A 42 -16.11 12.28 -5.82
CA GLU A 42 -16.68 13.61 -5.56
C GLU A 42 -15.66 14.71 -5.84
N LEU A 43 -16.12 15.84 -6.38
CA LEU A 43 -15.36 17.09 -6.34
C LEU A 43 -15.74 17.87 -5.08
N CYS A 44 -14.76 18.46 -4.43
CA CYS A 44 -14.96 19.28 -3.24
C CYS A 44 -14.64 20.74 -3.52
N ARG A 45 -15.44 21.63 -2.94
CA ARG A 45 -15.21 23.08 -3.02
C ARG A 45 -14.06 23.52 -2.11
N GLU A 46 -13.81 22.79 -1.04
CA GLU A 46 -12.76 23.05 -0.04
C GLU A 46 -12.09 21.77 0.45
N SER A 47 -10.96 21.91 1.17
CA SER A 47 -10.13 20.80 1.66
C SER A 47 -10.82 19.90 2.68
N THR A 48 -11.81 20.42 3.41
CA THR A 48 -12.61 19.62 4.36
C THR A 48 -13.65 18.77 3.65
N CYS A 49 -13.92 19.02 2.36
CA CYS A 49 -14.95 18.35 1.58
C CYS A 49 -16.33 18.34 2.27
N ALA A 50 -16.70 19.46 2.91
CA ALA A 50 -18.01 19.62 3.52
C ALA A 50 -19.10 19.87 2.46
N SER A 51 -18.75 20.60 1.39
CA SER A 51 -19.56 20.79 0.19
C SER A 51 -18.96 20.04 -0.98
N THR A 52 -19.71 19.07 -1.51
CA THR A 52 -19.28 18.23 -2.63
C THR A 52 -20.22 18.28 -3.81
N LEU A 53 -19.72 17.87 -4.97
CA LEU A 53 -20.48 17.44 -6.12
C LEU A 53 -20.12 15.99 -6.41
N VAL A 54 -21.12 15.10 -6.39
CA VAL A 54 -20.90 13.68 -6.67
C VAL A 54 -20.71 13.48 -8.17
N LEU A 55 -19.59 12.87 -8.56
CA LEU A 55 -19.28 12.51 -9.94
C LEU A 55 -19.77 11.10 -10.30
N GLY A 56 -19.91 10.21 -9.32
CA GLY A 56 -20.47 8.87 -9.49
C GLY A 56 -20.47 8.10 -8.18
N GLU A 57 -21.46 7.22 -8.00
CA GLU A 57 -21.66 6.47 -6.75
C GLU A 57 -22.12 5.04 -7.04
N ARG A 58 -21.14 4.13 -7.17
CA ARG A 58 -21.35 2.70 -7.42
C ARG A 58 -20.13 1.89 -7.04
N SER A 59 -20.29 0.62 -6.71
CA SER A 59 -19.12 -0.25 -6.50
C SER A 59 -18.48 -0.62 -7.84
N ALA A 60 -17.23 -0.24 -8.04
CA ALA A 60 -16.40 -0.65 -9.18
C ALA A 60 -14.98 -0.98 -8.72
N THR A 61 -14.38 -2.02 -9.32
CA THR A 61 -12.99 -2.42 -9.02
C THR A 61 -12.06 -1.95 -10.13
N PHE A 62 -10.95 -1.34 -9.75
CA PHE A 62 -9.89 -0.89 -10.64
C PHE A 62 -8.57 -1.56 -10.28
N ASP A 63 -7.91 -2.16 -11.27
CA ASP A 63 -6.53 -2.60 -11.11
C ASP A 63 -5.58 -1.46 -11.47
N LEU A 64 -4.95 -0.87 -10.47
CA LEU A 64 -4.03 0.27 -10.64
C LEU A 64 -2.69 -0.15 -11.28
N ALA A 65 -2.37 -1.45 -11.29
CA ALA A 65 -1.20 -1.97 -11.99
C ALA A 65 -1.45 -2.15 -13.50
N ALA A 66 -2.71 -2.12 -13.94
CA ALA A 66 -3.05 -2.24 -15.34
C ALA A 66 -2.86 -0.91 -16.10
N SER A 67 -2.35 -0.98 -17.33
CA SER A 67 -2.21 0.20 -18.20
C SER A 67 -3.55 0.86 -18.55
N SER A 68 -4.67 0.16 -18.33
CA SER A 68 -6.03 0.65 -18.56
C SER A 68 -6.67 1.31 -17.34
N ALA A 69 -5.97 1.43 -16.21
CA ALA A 69 -6.54 1.95 -14.96
C ALA A 69 -7.20 3.32 -15.13
N GLY A 70 -6.52 4.27 -15.79
CA GLY A 70 -7.04 5.63 -16.02
C GLY A 70 -8.30 5.65 -16.88
N ALA A 71 -8.35 4.86 -17.96
CA ALA A 71 -9.53 4.77 -18.82
C ALA A 71 -10.76 4.19 -18.08
N ALA A 72 -10.53 3.18 -17.23
CA ALA A 72 -11.59 2.60 -16.41
C ALA A 72 -12.12 3.61 -15.37
N SER A 73 -11.25 4.41 -14.76
CA SER A 73 -11.66 5.49 -13.86
C SER A 73 -12.47 6.58 -14.57
N GLY A 74 -12.16 6.90 -15.82
CA GLY A 74 -12.96 7.84 -16.62
C GLY A 74 -14.39 7.35 -16.88
N ALA A 75 -14.57 6.06 -17.16
CA ALA A 75 -15.89 5.45 -17.35
C ALA A 75 -16.72 5.32 -16.06
N TYR A 76 -16.11 5.59 -14.90
CA TYR A 76 -16.82 5.58 -13.62
C TYR A 76 -17.77 6.77 -13.46
N ILE A 77 -17.41 7.91 -14.04
CA ILE A 77 -18.15 9.17 -13.93
C ILE A 77 -19.51 9.04 -14.61
N GLU A 78 -20.56 9.45 -13.91
CA GLU A 78 -21.93 9.48 -14.40
C GLU A 78 -22.20 10.78 -15.18
N ASN A 79 -23.37 10.90 -15.82
CA ASN A 79 -23.76 12.17 -16.46
C ASN A 79 -24.03 13.23 -15.39
N VAL A 80 -23.01 14.03 -15.08
CA VAL A 80 -23.04 15.07 -14.06
C VAL A 80 -23.31 16.43 -14.69
N THR A 81 -24.30 17.15 -14.19
CA THR A 81 -24.53 18.55 -14.56
C THR A 81 -23.59 19.44 -13.77
N LEU A 82 -22.62 20.05 -14.45
CA LEU A 82 -21.76 21.09 -13.88
C LEU A 82 -22.45 22.45 -14.02
N THR A 83 -22.65 23.16 -12.90
CA THR A 83 -23.21 24.51 -12.95
C THR A 83 -22.09 25.50 -13.26
N GLN A 84 -22.29 26.35 -14.27
CA GLN A 84 -21.30 27.36 -14.63
C GLN A 84 -20.99 28.26 -13.43
N GLY A 85 -19.70 28.52 -13.19
CA GLY A 85 -19.23 29.34 -12.07
C GLY A 85 -18.99 28.56 -10.77
N ASP A 86 -19.41 27.30 -10.66
CA ASP A 86 -18.96 26.43 -9.55
C ASP A 86 -17.43 26.30 -9.60
N SER A 87 -16.81 26.33 -8.43
CA SER A 87 -15.36 26.17 -8.28
C SER A 87 -15.04 25.03 -7.33
N PHE A 88 -14.14 24.16 -7.74
CA PHE A 88 -13.68 22.99 -6.99
C PHE A 88 -12.18 23.08 -6.77
N SER A 89 -11.74 22.63 -5.60
CA SER A 89 -10.34 22.67 -5.20
C SER A 89 -9.77 21.32 -4.84
N HIS A 90 -10.62 20.30 -4.57
CA HIS A 90 -10.16 18.97 -4.22
C HIS A 90 -10.98 17.88 -4.92
N LEU A 91 -10.38 16.70 -5.05
CA LEU A 91 -11.05 15.44 -5.39
C LEU A 91 -11.11 14.58 -4.14
N LYS A 92 -12.25 13.94 -3.91
CA LYS A 92 -12.43 12.93 -2.87
C LYS A 92 -12.95 11.63 -3.47
N VAL A 93 -12.34 10.53 -3.06
CA VAL A 93 -12.73 9.18 -3.49
C VAL A 93 -12.98 8.34 -2.25
N THR A 94 -14.14 7.69 -2.18
CA THR A 94 -14.46 6.69 -1.15
C THR A 94 -14.22 5.31 -1.72
N MET A 95 -13.50 4.48 -0.98
CA MET A 95 -13.00 3.18 -1.44
C MET A 95 -12.90 2.15 -0.31
N SER A 96 -12.86 0.88 -0.68
CA SER A 96 -12.64 -0.24 0.22
C SER A 96 -11.27 -0.17 0.86
N ARG A 97 -11.23 -0.42 2.17
CA ARG A 97 -10.01 -0.59 2.96
C ARG A 97 -9.31 -1.94 2.69
N ASN A 98 -10.04 -2.89 2.13
CA ASN A 98 -9.50 -4.15 1.63
C ASN A 98 -9.05 -3.95 0.18
N ILE A 99 -7.78 -4.24 -0.10
CA ILE A 99 -7.18 -4.14 -1.42
C ILE A 99 -6.63 -5.52 -1.80
N VAL A 100 -6.90 -5.95 -3.03
CA VAL A 100 -6.36 -7.21 -3.55
C VAL A 100 -5.06 -6.91 -4.29
N ILE A 101 -3.94 -7.45 -3.82
CA ILE A 101 -2.61 -7.22 -4.40
C ILE A 101 -1.94 -8.55 -4.77
N SER A 102 -1.16 -8.57 -5.84
CA SER A 102 -0.35 -9.75 -6.17
C SER A 102 1.08 -9.39 -6.56
N GLY A 103 2.00 -10.28 -6.24
CA GLY A 103 3.40 -10.15 -6.63
C GLY A 103 4.32 -11.14 -5.92
N ASN A 104 5.61 -11.06 -6.23
CA ASN A 104 6.64 -11.91 -5.65
C ASN A 104 7.96 -11.16 -5.58
N THR A 105 8.91 -11.69 -4.80
CA THR A 105 10.27 -11.17 -4.79
C THR A 105 11.05 -11.70 -5.99
N THR A 106 11.83 -10.81 -6.64
CA THR A 106 12.77 -11.20 -7.72
C THR A 106 14.16 -11.52 -7.18
N THR A 107 14.42 -11.12 -5.93
CA THR A 107 15.65 -11.41 -5.19
C THR A 107 15.28 -12.25 -3.98
N ALA A 108 16.09 -13.27 -3.69
CA ALA A 108 15.88 -14.11 -2.53
C ALA A 108 16.13 -13.30 -1.26
N LEU A 109 15.22 -13.39 -0.30
CA LEU A 109 15.34 -12.77 1.02
C LEU A 109 16.05 -13.74 1.95
N ALA A 110 16.99 -13.22 2.75
CA ALA A 110 17.65 -14.02 3.77
C ALA A 110 16.63 -14.49 4.83
N ASN A 111 16.59 -15.79 5.13
CA ASN A 111 15.77 -16.29 6.22
C ASN A 111 16.32 -15.81 7.57
N ALA A 112 15.47 -15.18 8.40
CA ALA A 112 15.84 -14.79 9.75
C ALA A 112 15.90 -16.04 10.65
N GLY A 113 17.10 -16.62 10.82
CA GLY A 113 17.30 -17.79 11.70
C GLY A 113 18.63 -18.53 11.61
N GLY A 114 19.58 -18.07 10.79
CA GLY A 114 20.94 -18.60 10.75
C GLY A 114 21.20 -19.65 9.66
N ALA A 115 22.31 -19.44 8.95
CA ALA A 115 22.94 -20.28 7.92
C ALA A 115 22.11 -20.65 6.67
N GLY A 116 22.14 -19.75 5.67
CA GLY A 116 22.32 -20.17 4.26
C GLY A 116 21.08 -20.42 3.41
N VAL A 117 19.87 -20.39 3.95
CA VAL A 117 18.66 -20.55 3.13
C VAL A 117 18.11 -19.16 2.80
N SER A 118 18.20 -18.74 1.54
CA SER A 118 17.45 -17.59 1.04
C SER A 118 16.21 -18.11 0.31
N ALA A 119 15.06 -17.48 0.51
CA ALA A 119 13.80 -17.89 -0.09
C ALA A 119 13.15 -16.71 -0.83
N PHE A 120 12.34 -17.03 -1.83
CA PHE A 120 11.50 -16.04 -2.49
C PHE A 120 10.12 -16.04 -1.82
N CYS A 121 9.56 -14.84 -1.64
CA CYS A 121 8.21 -14.69 -1.14
C CYS A 121 7.24 -14.38 -2.28
N TYR A 122 5.98 -14.75 -2.10
CA TYR A 122 4.91 -14.42 -3.03
C TYR A 122 3.60 -14.18 -2.27
N THR A 123 2.71 -13.39 -2.85
CA THR A 123 1.36 -13.20 -2.31
C THR A 123 0.56 -14.50 -2.41
N ASP A 124 -0.07 -14.92 -1.32
CA ASP A 124 -0.84 -16.15 -1.25
C ASP A 124 -2.33 -15.84 -1.36
N SER A 125 -2.99 -16.28 -2.43
CA SER A 125 -4.43 -16.05 -2.63
C SER A 125 -5.31 -16.80 -1.64
N THR A 126 -4.76 -17.77 -0.92
CA THR A 126 -5.48 -18.49 0.13
C THR A 126 -5.37 -17.81 1.49
N ASP A 127 -4.45 -16.85 1.63
CA ASP A 127 -4.29 -16.10 2.87
C ASP A 127 -5.38 -15.05 3.02
N SER A 128 -5.99 -15.03 4.21
CA SER A 128 -6.99 -14.06 4.63
C SER A 128 -6.72 -13.56 6.06
N THR A 129 -5.49 -13.69 6.56
CA THR A 129 -5.16 -13.33 7.95
C THR A 129 -4.78 -11.86 8.11
N SER A 130 -4.63 -11.11 7.01
CA SER A 130 -4.42 -9.67 7.09
C SER A 130 -5.56 -8.99 7.83
N THR A 131 -5.22 -8.11 8.76
CA THR A 131 -6.17 -7.29 9.50
C THR A 131 -5.66 -5.85 9.59
N THR A 132 -6.40 -4.98 10.24
CA THR A 132 -5.99 -3.59 10.48
C THR A 132 -4.68 -3.47 11.29
N THR A 133 -4.34 -4.52 12.05
CA THR A 133 -3.18 -4.54 12.95
C THR A 133 -2.16 -5.62 12.58
N THR A 134 -2.47 -6.49 11.62
CA THR A 134 -1.69 -7.69 11.30
C THR A 134 -1.40 -7.77 9.80
N ALA A 135 -0.16 -8.08 9.46
CA ALA A 135 0.29 -8.33 8.10
C ALA A 135 -0.49 -9.46 7.42
N GLY A 136 -0.51 -9.46 6.08
CA GLY A 136 -0.84 -10.69 5.34
C GLY A 136 0.28 -11.72 5.50
N VAL A 137 -0.08 -12.99 5.60
CA VAL A 137 0.89 -14.10 5.57
C VAL A 137 1.21 -14.41 4.12
N ALA A 138 2.44 -14.20 3.72
CA ALA A 138 2.90 -14.47 2.36
C ALA A 138 3.35 -15.92 2.21
N GLY A 139 3.18 -16.46 1.01
CA GLY A 139 3.81 -17.71 0.62
C GLY A 139 5.33 -17.58 0.61
N THR A 140 6.02 -18.66 0.97
CA THR A 140 7.48 -18.69 1.16
C THR A 140 8.04 -20.09 0.88
N SER A 141 9.33 -20.31 1.12
CA SER A 141 10.01 -21.60 0.97
C SER A 141 10.18 -22.12 -0.46
N VAL A 142 10.08 -21.25 -1.47
CA VAL A 142 10.44 -21.59 -2.85
C VAL A 142 11.85 -21.09 -3.19
N VAL A 143 12.58 -21.88 -3.97
CA VAL A 143 14.01 -21.68 -4.27
C VAL A 143 14.27 -20.88 -5.55
N SER A 144 13.23 -20.45 -6.26
CA SER A 144 13.36 -19.61 -7.46
C SER A 144 12.27 -18.54 -7.55
N ALA A 145 12.63 -17.37 -8.08
CA ALA A 145 11.69 -16.29 -8.39
C ALA A 145 10.63 -16.73 -9.41
N ALA A 146 10.99 -17.58 -10.38
CA ALA A 146 10.05 -18.08 -11.38
C ALA A 146 8.93 -18.94 -10.76
N THR A 147 9.29 -19.81 -9.81
CA THR A 147 8.31 -20.59 -9.05
C THR A 147 7.43 -19.68 -8.19
N ALA A 148 8.03 -18.71 -7.50
CA ALA A 148 7.28 -17.72 -6.72
C ALA A 148 6.28 -16.95 -7.59
N ALA A 149 6.70 -16.52 -8.79
CA ALA A 149 5.85 -15.84 -9.76
C ALA A 149 4.69 -16.70 -10.26
N GLY A 150 4.92 -18.01 -10.50
CA GLY A 150 3.87 -18.93 -10.91
C GLY A 150 2.86 -19.27 -9.82
N LEU A 151 3.18 -18.99 -8.55
CA LEU A 151 2.32 -19.21 -7.39
C LEU A 151 1.67 -17.94 -6.86
N ALA A 152 2.20 -16.76 -7.22
CA ALA A 152 1.67 -15.48 -6.78
C ALA A 152 0.22 -15.30 -7.22
N GLY A 153 -0.68 -15.19 -6.25
CA GLY A 153 -2.10 -14.94 -6.46
C GLY A 153 -2.54 -13.63 -5.82
N GLY A 154 -3.76 -13.17 -6.16
CA GLY A 154 -4.36 -12.00 -5.52
C GLY A 154 -4.63 -12.27 -4.04
N GLN A 155 -3.86 -11.64 -3.17
CA GLN A 155 -4.02 -11.69 -1.72
C GLN A 155 -4.76 -10.44 -1.26
N THR A 156 -5.75 -10.60 -0.36
CA THR A 156 -6.44 -9.46 0.24
C THR A 156 -5.63 -8.91 1.40
N LEU A 157 -5.16 -7.68 1.29
CA LEU A 157 -4.51 -6.95 2.37
C LEU A 157 -5.41 -5.83 2.86
N VAL A 158 -5.45 -5.64 4.17
CA VAL A 158 -6.20 -4.56 4.82
C VAL A 158 -5.26 -3.39 5.05
N VAL A 159 -5.65 -2.19 4.64
CA VAL A 159 -4.88 -0.97 4.94
C VAL A 159 -4.76 -0.82 6.47
N PRO A 160 -3.55 -0.82 7.04
CA PRO A 160 -3.37 -0.87 8.49
C PRO A 160 -3.69 0.47 9.18
N ASP A 161 -4.13 0.42 10.44
CA ASP A 161 -4.35 1.60 11.31
C ASP A 161 -3.38 1.69 12.48
N GLN A 162 -2.26 0.97 12.44
CA GLN A 162 -1.31 0.92 13.55
C GLN A 162 0.09 1.42 13.19
N THR A 163 0.73 2.03 14.19
CA THR A 163 2.13 2.40 14.17
C THR A 163 2.97 1.29 14.82
N GLY A 164 3.94 0.75 14.09
CA GLY A 164 5.02 -0.07 14.67
C GLY A 164 4.70 -1.54 15.04
N SER A 165 5.31 -2.47 14.29
CA SER A 165 5.90 -3.75 14.78
C SER A 165 6.40 -4.60 13.61
N TYR A 166 5.80 -4.48 12.42
CA TYR A 166 6.15 -5.31 11.28
C TYR A 166 6.62 -4.51 10.06
N ALA A 167 5.94 -3.45 9.64
CA ALA A 167 6.28 -2.69 8.41
C ALA A 167 6.53 -1.18 8.61
N GLY A 168 6.80 -0.74 9.85
CA GLY A 168 6.98 0.68 10.18
C GLY A 168 5.66 1.41 10.49
N ASP A 169 5.64 2.73 10.29
CA ASP A 169 4.45 3.57 10.44
C ASP A 169 3.73 3.71 9.09
N LEU A 170 2.82 2.79 8.83
CA LEU A 170 2.02 2.80 7.61
C LEU A 170 0.87 3.81 7.71
N THR A 171 0.40 4.17 8.91
CA THR A 171 -0.65 5.19 9.07
C THR A 171 -0.23 6.56 8.57
N THR A 172 1.00 6.98 8.87
CA THR A 172 1.58 8.22 8.35
C THR A 172 1.84 8.15 6.86
N SER A 173 2.25 6.98 6.35
CA SER A 173 2.48 6.79 4.91
C SER A 173 1.21 6.97 4.10
N PHE A 174 0.09 6.36 4.52
CA PHE A 174 -1.20 6.51 3.85
C PHE A 174 -1.78 7.93 4.00
N SER A 175 -1.69 8.53 5.19
CA SER A 175 -2.19 9.90 5.40
C SER A 175 -1.37 10.97 4.66
N ALA A 176 -0.06 10.74 4.42
CA ALA A 176 0.76 11.61 3.57
C ALA A 176 0.27 11.65 2.11
N GLU A 177 -0.34 10.57 1.63
CA GLU A 177 -0.97 10.49 0.30
C GLU A 177 -2.45 10.93 0.31
N GLY A 178 -2.91 11.57 1.39
CA GLY A 178 -4.29 12.05 1.50
C GLY A 178 -5.32 10.94 1.80
N ILE A 179 -4.87 9.76 2.23
CA ILE A 179 -5.76 8.65 2.59
C ILE A 179 -6.11 8.71 4.08
N ALA A 180 -7.41 8.73 4.39
CA ALA A 180 -7.96 8.68 5.73
C ALA A 180 -8.87 7.46 5.90
N ILE A 181 -8.67 6.70 6.98
CA ILE A 181 -9.50 5.55 7.33
C ILE A 181 -10.80 6.07 7.98
N ILE A 182 -11.94 5.61 7.49
CA ILE A 182 -13.26 5.96 8.04
C ILE A 182 -13.70 4.93 9.07
N ASP A 183 -13.60 3.65 8.71
CA ASP A 183 -14.01 2.53 9.54
C ASP A 183 -13.21 1.24 9.19
N SER A 184 -13.72 0.08 9.60
CA SER A 184 -13.08 -1.22 9.35
C SER A 184 -13.08 -1.65 7.88
N THR A 185 -13.96 -1.12 7.04
CA THR A 185 -14.13 -1.54 5.64
C THR A 185 -13.91 -0.41 4.64
N THR A 186 -13.90 0.84 5.09
CA THR A 186 -13.98 2.02 4.22
C THR A 186 -12.87 3.01 4.54
N MET A 187 -12.31 3.60 3.49
CA MET A 187 -11.37 4.71 3.57
C MET A 187 -11.67 5.74 2.49
N THR A 188 -11.11 6.94 2.64
CA THR A 188 -11.20 8.02 1.67
C THR A 188 -9.83 8.47 1.23
N PHE A 189 -9.70 8.83 -0.03
CA PHE A 189 -8.54 9.54 -0.58
C PHE A 189 -8.99 10.96 -0.94
N THR A 190 -8.35 11.98 -0.36
CA THR A 190 -8.65 13.40 -0.63
C THR A 190 -7.39 14.12 -1.06
N GLN A 191 -7.42 14.77 -2.22
CA GLN A 191 -6.27 15.50 -2.76
C GLN A 191 -6.66 16.84 -3.37
N ALA A 192 -5.77 17.83 -3.23
CA ALA A 192 -5.94 19.18 -3.75
C ALA A 192 -5.66 19.25 -5.24
N LEU A 193 -6.60 19.71 -6.06
CA LEU A 193 -6.42 19.87 -7.50
C LEU A 193 -5.20 20.76 -7.81
N ALA A 194 -4.44 20.42 -8.86
CA ALA A 194 -3.20 21.11 -9.23
C ALA A 194 -3.42 22.60 -9.49
N ALA A 195 -4.61 22.94 -9.99
CA ALA A 195 -5.19 24.27 -9.96
C ALA A 195 -6.67 24.16 -9.59
N ALA A 196 -7.20 25.18 -8.90
CA ALA A 196 -8.65 25.25 -8.67
C ALA A 196 -9.38 25.27 -10.02
N PHE A 197 -10.38 24.42 -10.15
CA PHE A 197 -11.17 24.27 -11.37
C PHE A 197 -12.46 25.08 -11.24
N THR A 198 -12.66 26.05 -12.12
CA THR A 198 -13.94 26.76 -12.25
C THR A 198 -14.66 26.30 -13.52
N VAL A 199 -15.90 25.85 -13.37
CA VAL A 199 -16.72 25.37 -14.48
C VAL A 199 -16.94 26.51 -15.47
N SER A 200 -16.40 26.34 -16.68
CA SER A 200 -16.58 27.26 -17.81
C SER A 200 -17.57 26.69 -18.82
N ALA A 201 -17.76 27.38 -19.96
CA ALA A 201 -18.59 26.86 -21.05
C ALA A 201 -17.95 25.66 -21.77
N THR A 202 -16.67 25.38 -21.52
CA THR A 202 -15.95 24.22 -22.06
C THR A 202 -16.01 23.07 -21.08
N THR A 203 -16.32 21.87 -21.56
CA THR A 203 -16.27 20.64 -20.76
C THR A 203 -14.82 20.35 -20.35
N PRO A 204 -14.52 20.22 -19.05
CA PRO A 204 -13.19 19.85 -18.59
C PRO A 204 -12.86 18.40 -18.92
N THR A 205 -11.57 18.13 -19.04
CA THR A 205 -11.00 16.79 -19.10
C THR A 205 -10.20 16.51 -17.83
N PHE A 206 -10.35 15.31 -17.30
CA PHE A 206 -9.68 14.84 -16.09
C PHE A 206 -8.82 13.64 -16.45
N ASP A 207 -7.51 13.77 -16.28
CA ASP A 207 -6.58 12.65 -16.38
C ASP A 207 -6.13 12.26 -14.99
N ILE A 208 -6.13 10.95 -14.72
CA ILE A 208 -5.65 10.37 -13.47
C ILE A 208 -4.66 9.27 -13.82
N ALA A 209 -3.48 9.33 -13.21
CA ALA A 209 -2.45 8.31 -13.32
C ALA A 209 -2.04 7.80 -11.93
N PHE A 210 -1.85 6.49 -11.84
CA PHE A 210 -1.49 5.78 -10.63
C PHE A 210 -0.06 5.23 -10.75
N ASP A 211 0.72 5.38 -9.69
CA ASP A 211 2.05 4.81 -9.56
C ASP A 211 2.06 3.73 -8.47
N VAL A 212 2.18 2.48 -8.92
CA VAL A 212 2.29 1.30 -8.04
C VAL A 212 3.72 0.76 -7.94
N ALA A 213 4.72 1.49 -8.46
CA ALA A 213 6.11 1.07 -8.37
C ALA A 213 6.54 0.89 -6.90
N SER A 214 7.13 -0.28 -6.60
CA SER A 214 7.59 -0.63 -5.24
C SER A 214 6.52 -0.55 -4.15
N LYS A 215 5.22 -0.70 -4.47
CA LYS A 215 4.12 -0.58 -3.51
C LYS A 215 3.70 -1.87 -2.82
N LEU A 216 4.30 -3.01 -3.17
CA LEU A 216 4.17 -4.28 -2.42
C LEU A 216 5.47 -4.55 -1.68
N GLN A 217 5.40 -4.79 -0.37
CA GLN A 217 6.55 -5.09 0.46
C GLN A 217 6.47 -6.51 1.00
N PHE A 218 7.61 -7.19 0.97
CA PHE A 218 7.80 -8.48 1.62
C PHE A 218 8.83 -8.33 2.73
N GLN A 219 8.56 -9.00 3.84
CA GLN A 219 9.45 -9.05 4.98
C GLN A 219 9.55 -10.46 5.53
N VAL A 220 10.77 -10.89 5.85
CA VAL A 220 10.99 -12.15 6.56
C VAL A 220 10.98 -11.90 8.05
N THR A 221 10.12 -12.62 8.77
CA THR A 221 9.85 -12.41 10.21
C THR A 221 10.40 -13.54 11.08
N GLY A 222 10.77 -14.66 10.46
CA GLY A 222 11.38 -15.84 11.07
C GLY A 222 11.75 -16.86 9.99
N VAL A 223 12.19 -18.04 10.41
CA VAL A 223 12.55 -19.13 9.49
C VAL A 223 11.32 -19.57 8.71
N GLY A 224 11.34 -19.39 7.38
CA GLY A 224 10.22 -19.79 6.53
C GLY A 224 8.93 -19.03 6.83
N VAL A 225 9.02 -17.80 7.33
CA VAL A 225 7.86 -16.93 7.56
C VAL A 225 8.06 -15.65 6.78
N CYS A 226 7.21 -15.45 5.77
CA CYS A 226 7.16 -14.21 5.03
C CYS A 226 5.84 -13.49 5.27
N SER A 227 5.90 -12.17 5.34
CA SER A 227 4.75 -11.30 5.49
C SER A 227 4.68 -10.33 4.32
N ALA A 228 3.46 -10.05 3.85
CA ALA A 228 3.19 -9.08 2.80
C ALA A 228 2.50 -7.84 3.38
N PHE A 229 2.91 -6.67 2.87
CA PHE A 229 2.33 -5.36 3.19
C PHE A 229 2.22 -4.53 1.92
N MET A 230 1.39 -3.50 1.97
CA MET A 230 1.29 -2.56 0.87
C MET A 230 1.54 -1.13 1.31
N LEU A 231 2.10 -0.36 0.39
CA LEU A 231 2.24 1.08 0.50
C LEU A 231 1.16 1.75 -0.35
N PRO A 232 0.74 2.98 0.00
CA PRO A 232 -0.23 3.70 -0.80
C PRO A 232 0.30 3.94 -2.23
N PRO A 233 -0.56 3.82 -3.27
CA PRO A 233 -0.16 4.17 -4.62
C PRO A 233 0.12 5.66 -4.70
N GLY A 234 1.08 6.06 -5.52
CA GLY A 234 1.19 7.46 -5.93
C GLY A 234 0.01 7.81 -6.84
N VAL A 235 -0.55 9.00 -6.69
CA VAL A 235 -1.65 9.47 -7.55
C VAL A 235 -1.29 10.83 -8.11
N THR A 236 -1.37 10.95 -9.43
CA THR A 236 -1.19 12.22 -10.15
C THR A 236 -2.43 12.51 -10.98
N TYR A 237 -2.81 13.78 -11.06
CA TYR A 237 -3.96 14.21 -11.84
C TYR A 237 -3.67 15.53 -12.56
N THR A 238 -4.27 15.67 -13.73
CA THR A 238 -4.32 16.92 -14.48
C THR A 238 -5.75 17.23 -14.89
N ILE A 239 -6.11 18.50 -14.81
CA ILE A 239 -7.39 19.02 -15.30
C ILE A 239 -7.06 19.99 -16.43
N GLN A 240 -7.65 19.76 -17.60
CA GLN A 240 -7.52 20.63 -18.78
C GLN A 240 -8.91 21.11 -19.22
#